data_AF-A0A8T4JGX4-F1
#
_entry.id   AF-A0A8T4JGX4-F1
#
_cell.length_a   1.000
_cell.length_b   1.000
_cell.length_c   1.000
_cell.angle_alpha   90.00
_cell.angle_beta   90.00
_cell.angle_gamma   90.00
#
_symmetry.space_group_name_H-M   'P 1'
#
loop_
_entity.id
_entity.type
_entity.pdbx_description
1 polymer ?
#
loop_
_entity_poly.entity_id
_entity_poly.type
_entity_poly.pdbx_seq_one_letter_code
_entity_poly.pdbx_strand_id
1 'polypeptide(L)'
;MKSKSQIILILIGVILGLLFSILGIGNYFWFKSMNQELKNEFISLIGINLELMVLWSLISSIIGLVLSIIIIFYIIRIIRNPTKIDFIVITVLGCLGLFFSMSVGGILVLIGGIIGIVKSNKSGIA
;
A
#
# COMPACT_ATOMS: atom_id res chain seq x y z
N MET A 1 -9.42 -24.81 -11.60
CA MET A 1 -9.89 -24.03 -10.42
C MET A 1 -9.36 -22.61 -10.51
N LYS A 2 -10.22 -21.58 -10.51
CA LYS A 2 -9.79 -20.17 -10.47
C LYS A 2 -8.89 -19.99 -9.23
N SER A 3 -7.68 -19.49 -9.43
CA SER A 3 -6.67 -19.28 -8.37
C SER A 3 -7.17 -18.26 -7.35
N LYS A 4 -7.92 -18.70 -6.33
CA LYS A 4 -8.41 -17.84 -5.25
C LYS A 4 -7.26 -17.25 -4.43
N SER A 5 -6.14 -17.96 -4.35
CA SER A 5 -4.96 -17.57 -3.58
C SER A 5 -4.40 -16.19 -3.96
N GLN A 6 -4.38 -15.85 -5.25
CA GLN A 6 -3.86 -14.54 -5.68
C GLN A 6 -4.76 -13.38 -5.26
N ILE A 7 -6.08 -13.55 -5.34
CA ILE A 7 -7.05 -12.53 -4.92
C ILE A 7 -7.00 -12.34 -3.41
N ILE A 8 -6.86 -13.45 -2.66
CA ILE A 8 -6.69 -13.41 -1.20
C ILE A 8 -5.40 -12.67 -0.82
N LEU A 9 -4.28 -12.95 -1.49
CA LEU A 9 -3.00 -12.25 -1.29
C LEU A 9 -3.13 -10.74 -1.52
N ILE A 10 -3.73 -10.34 -2.64
CA ILE A 10 -3.95 -8.93 -2.96
C ILE A 10 -4.86 -8.29 -1.89
N LEU A 11 -5.95 -8.97 -1.49
CA LEU A 11 -6.88 -8.45 -0.49
C LEU A 11 -6.22 -8.25 0.88
N ILE A 12 -5.45 -9.24 1.36
CA ILE A 12 -4.70 -9.12 2.61
C ILE A 12 -3.69 -7.97 2.51
N GLY A 13 -2.99 -7.85 1.36
CA GLY A 13 -2.05 -6.77 1.12
C GLY A 13 -2.69 -5.38 1.19
N VAL A 14 -3.89 -5.23 0.61
CA VAL A 14 -4.67 -3.99 0.71
C VAL A 14 -5.08 -3.68 2.14
N ILE A 15 -5.58 -4.68 2.89
CA ILE A 15 -5.99 -4.48 4.29
C ILE A 15 -4.81 -4.02 5.14
N LEU A 16 -3.64 -4.66 4.99
CA LEU A 16 -2.43 -4.25 5.69
C LEU A 16 -1.98 -2.85 5.25
N GLY A 17 -2.04 -2.53 3.95
CA GLY A 17 -1.71 -1.22 3.43
C GLY A 17 -2.60 -0.10 3.99
N LEU A 18 -3.90 -0.35 4.13
CA LEU A 18 -4.84 0.56 4.79
C LEU A 18 -4.48 0.77 6.25
N LEU A 19 -4.22 -0.31 6.99
CA LEU A 19 -3.84 -0.23 8.40
C LEU A 19 -2.57 0.60 8.61
N PHE A 20 -1.51 0.34 7.83
CA PHE A 20 -0.27 1.11 7.93
C PHE A 20 -0.45 2.58 7.54
N SER A 21 -1.27 2.86 6.53
CA SER A 21 -1.56 4.24 6.13
C SER A 21 -2.35 5.00 7.21
N ILE A 22 -3.33 4.35 7.85
CA ILE A 22 -4.08 4.92 8.98
C ILE A 22 -3.15 5.17 10.18
N LEU A 23 -2.28 4.21 10.50
CA LEU A 23 -1.28 4.37 11.56
C LEU A 23 -0.31 5.51 11.25
N GLY A 24 0.12 5.68 9.99
CA GLY A 24 0.98 6.79 9.57
C GLY A 24 0.32 8.16 9.78
N ILE A 25 -0.96 8.28 9.46
CA ILE A 25 -1.75 9.49 9.75
C ILE A 25 -1.89 9.71 11.26
N GLY A 26 -2.16 8.65 12.03
CA GLY A 26 -2.23 8.70 13.48
C GLY A 26 -0.92 9.20 14.11
N ASN A 27 0.21 8.68 13.63
CA ASN A 27 1.55 9.08 14.07
C ASN A 27 1.83 10.56 13.80
N TYR A 28 1.36 11.10 12.66
CA TYR A 28 1.47 12.54 12.38
C TYR A 28 0.74 13.39 13.42
N PHE A 29 -0.52 13.05 13.74
CA PHE A 29 -1.29 13.80 14.74
C PHE A 29 -0.71 13.64 16.14
N TRP A 30 -0.27 12.43 16.49
CA TRP A 30 0.40 12.17 17.75
C TRP A 30 1.68 13.01 17.90
N PHE A 31 2.53 13.02 16.87
CA PHE A 31 3.73 13.86 16.83
C PHE A 31 3.40 15.35 16.92
N LYS A 32 2.36 15.80 16.21
CA LYS A 32 1.91 17.20 16.29
C LYS A 32 1.50 17.58 17.71
N SER A 33 0.87 16.66 18.44
CA SER A 33 0.41 16.87 19.83
C SER A 33 1.49 16.76 20.90
N MET A 34 2.70 16.29 20.57
CA MET A 34 3.82 16.22 21.55
C MET A 34 4.25 17.62 22.03
N ASN A 35 4.66 17.67 23.30
CA ASN A 35 5.27 18.85 23.91
C ASN A 35 6.59 19.23 23.23
N GLN A 36 6.93 20.53 23.27
CA GLN A 36 8.11 21.10 22.62
C GLN A 36 9.43 20.46 23.11
N GLU A 37 9.54 20.14 24.40
CA GLU A 37 10.74 19.52 24.99
C GLU A 37 11.03 18.15 24.38
N LEU A 38 10.01 17.29 24.29
CA LEU A 38 10.11 15.98 23.64
C LEU A 38 10.47 16.10 22.15
N LYS A 39 9.87 17.05 21.42
CA LYS A 39 10.20 17.30 20.01
C LYS A 39 11.67 17.70 19.83
N ASN A 40 12.19 18.56 20.70
CA ASN A 40 13.58 19.01 20.66
C ASN A 40 14.56 17.87 20.96
N GLU A 41 14.22 16.97 21.88
CA GLU A 41 15.00 15.76 22.17
C GLU A 41 15.10 14.85 20.93
N PHE A 42 13.97 14.59 20.24
CA PHE A 42 13.96 13.83 18.98
C PHE A 42 14.74 14.49 17.84
N ILE A 43 14.63 15.82 17.70
CA ILE A 43 15.39 16.58 16.67
C ILE A 43 16.89 16.46 16.94
N SER A 44 17.31 16.58 18.21
CA SER A 44 18.72 16.48 18.60
C SER A 44 19.33 15.10 18.31
N LEU A 45 18.50 14.05 18.34
CA LEU A 45 18.92 12.67 18.13
C LEU A 45 19.06 12.31 16.64
N ILE A 46 18.22 12.89 15.77
CA ILE A 46 18.11 12.53 14.35
C ILE A 46 18.91 13.50 13.46
N GLY A 47 19.12 14.76 13.89
CA GLY A 47 19.92 15.75 13.15
C GLY A 47 19.30 16.23 11.82
N ILE A 48 18.02 15.90 11.56
CA ILE A 48 17.26 16.26 10.36
C ILE A 48 16.04 17.09 10.78
N ASN A 49 15.52 17.92 9.88
CA ASN A 49 14.27 18.64 10.09
C ASN A 49 13.09 17.67 10.24
N LEU A 50 12.79 17.33 11.50
CA LEU A 50 11.81 16.35 11.91
C LEU A 50 10.39 16.72 11.44
N GLU A 51 10.06 18.01 11.39
CA GLU A 51 8.77 18.50 10.89
C GLU A 51 8.56 18.16 9.41
N LEU A 52 9.60 18.35 8.59
CA LEU A 52 9.57 18.01 7.17
C LEU A 52 9.39 16.50 6.97
N MET A 53 10.09 15.68 7.77
CA MET A 53 10.01 14.22 7.69
C MET A 53 8.62 13.71 8.07
N VAL A 54 8.03 14.28 9.13
CA VAL A 54 6.68 13.94 9.59
C VAL A 54 5.62 14.40 8.57
N LEU A 55 5.81 15.56 7.93
CA LEU A 55 4.94 16.02 6.85
C LEU A 55 5.01 15.10 5.61
N TRP A 56 6.21 14.67 5.20
CA TRP A 56 6.38 13.70 4.12
C TRP A 56 5.73 12.36 4.45
N SER A 57 5.85 11.90 5.69
CA SER A 57 5.18 10.67 6.15
C SER A 57 3.65 10.80 6.05
N LEU A 58 3.08 11.96 6.36
CA LEU A 58 1.64 12.21 6.22
C LEU A 58 1.20 12.13 4.75
N ILE A 59 1.90 12.83 3.86
CA ILE A 59 1.62 12.83 2.42
C ILE A 59 1.69 11.41 1.86
N SER A 60 2.76 10.67 2.21
CA SER A 60 2.94 9.28 1.80
C SER A 60 1.79 8.39 2.27
N SER A 61 1.30 8.60 3.49
CA SER A 61 0.19 7.84 4.08
C SER A 61 -1.15 8.15 3.40
N ILE A 62 -1.40 9.40 3.02
CA ILE A 62 -2.59 9.78 2.25
C ILE A 62 -2.56 9.13 0.86
N ILE A 63 -1.41 9.16 0.17
CA ILE A 63 -1.26 8.49 -1.12
C ILE A 63 -1.45 6.98 -0.99
N GLY A 64 -0.92 6.36 0.07
CA GLY A 64 -1.10 4.94 0.37
C GLY A 64 -2.58 4.55 0.57
N LEU A 65 -3.35 5.39 1.26
CA LEU A 65 -4.81 5.22 1.37
C LEU A 65 -5.50 5.25 0.00
N VAL A 66 -5.19 6.26 -0.82
CA VAL A 66 -5.78 6.41 -2.15
C VAL A 66 -5.45 5.20 -3.04
N LEU A 67 -4.19 4.76 -3.04
CA LEU A 67 -3.75 3.57 -3.78
C LEU A 67 -4.51 2.32 -3.32
N SER A 68 -4.64 2.13 -2.01
CA SER A 68 -5.38 1.00 -1.44
C SER A 68 -6.83 0.97 -1.93
N ILE A 69 -7.51 2.12 -1.95
CA ILE A 69 -8.89 2.25 -2.45
C ILE A 69 -8.96 1.89 -3.95
N ILE A 70 -8.03 2.40 -4.76
CA ILE A 70 -7.95 2.08 -6.19
C ILE A 70 -7.80 0.57 -6.40
N ILE A 71 -6.92 -0.09 -5.62
CA ILE A 71 -6.70 -1.53 -5.72
C ILE A 71 -7.98 -2.32 -5.38
N ILE A 72 -8.80 -1.86 -4.42
CA ILE A 72 -10.11 -2.49 -4.11
C ILE A 72 -11.02 -2.52 -5.35
N PHE A 73 -11.11 -1.43 -6.11
CA PHE A 73 -11.89 -1.40 -7.34
C PHE A 73 -11.37 -2.42 -8.38
N TYR A 74 -10.05 -2.56 -8.50
CA TYR A 74 -9.45 -3.57 -9.36
C TYR A 74 -9.70 -5.00 -8.87
N ILE A 75 -9.69 -5.24 -7.55
CA ILE A 75 -10.06 -6.56 -6.98
C ILE A 75 -11.48 -6.94 -7.39
N ILE A 76 -12.45 -6.02 -7.23
CA ILE A 76 -13.85 -6.27 -7.62
C ILE A 76 -13.96 -6.59 -9.11
N ARG A 77 -13.24 -5.84 -9.94
CA ARG A 77 -13.18 -6.06 -11.39
C ARG A 77 -12.63 -7.45 -11.72
N ILE A 78 -11.52 -7.84 -11.11
CA ILE A 78 -10.88 -9.16 -11.30
C ILE A 78 -11.80 -10.31 -10.87
N ILE A 79 -12.53 -10.14 -9.76
CA ILE A 79 -13.49 -11.16 -9.29
C ILE A 79 -14.59 -11.39 -10.33
N ARG A 80 -15.10 -10.31 -10.94
CA ARG A 80 -16.16 -10.37 -11.96
C ARG A 80 -15.62 -10.94 -13.28
N ASN A 81 -14.63 -10.28 -13.87
CA ASN A 81 -14.05 -10.61 -15.18
C ASN A 81 -12.52 -10.44 -15.14
N PRO A 82 -11.76 -11.49 -14.82
CA PRO A 82 -10.30 -11.37 -14.68
C PRO A 82 -9.65 -11.19 -16.05
N THR A 83 -8.98 -10.04 -16.26
CA THR A 83 -8.14 -9.80 -17.45
C THR A 83 -6.66 -9.71 -17.07
N LYS A 84 -5.76 -10.01 -18.02
CA LYS A 84 -4.31 -9.85 -17.83
C LYS A 84 -3.92 -8.43 -17.42
N ILE A 85 -4.54 -7.45 -18.08
CA ILE A 85 -4.27 -6.03 -17.88
C ILE A 85 -4.55 -5.63 -16.43
N ASP A 86 -5.64 -6.15 -15.83
CA ASP A 86 -5.97 -5.84 -14.44
C ASP A 86 -4.88 -6.30 -13.46
N PHE A 87 -4.28 -7.48 -13.69
CA PHE A 87 -3.18 -7.96 -12.85
C PHE A 87 -1.87 -7.18 -13.06
N ILE A 88 -1.61 -6.71 -14.29
CA ILE A 88 -0.49 -5.81 -14.58
C ILE A 88 -0.67 -4.49 -13.83
N VAL A 89 -1.85 -3.89 -13.92
CA VAL A 89 -2.15 -2.64 -13.20
C VAL A 89 -2.01 -2.82 -11.70
N ILE A 90 -2.51 -3.93 -11.12
CA ILE A 90 -2.31 -4.23 -9.69
C ILE A 90 -0.82 -4.36 -9.34
N THR A 91 -0.01 -4.96 -10.20
CA THR A 91 1.43 -5.11 -9.95
C THR A 91 2.13 -3.75 -9.93
N VAL A 92 1.77 -2.85 -10.86
CA VAL A 92 2.27 -1.48 -10.89
C VAL A 92 1.82 -0.70 -9.66
N LEU A 93 0.54 -0.79 -9.28
CA LEU A 93 0.00 -0.15 -8.08
C LEU A 93 0.64 -0.70 -6.80
N GLY A 94 0.91 -2.01 -6.73
CA GLY A 94 1.64 -2.63 -5.63
C GLY A 94 3.07 -2.12 -5.52
N CYS A 95 3.75 -1.92 -6.66
CA CYS A 95 5.09 -1.34 -6.71
C CYS A 95 5.10 0.11 -6.22
N LEU A 96 4.13 0.93 -6.64
CA LEU A 96 3.94 2.28 -6.09
C LEU A 96 3.64 2.22 -4.58
N GLY A 97 2.82 1.26 -4.14
CA GLY A 97 2.49 1.07 -2.73
C GLY A 97 3.69 0.79 -1.83
N LEU A 98 4.78 0.20 -2.35
CA LEU A 98 6.03 0.02 -1.59
C LEU A 98 6.67 1.35 -1.18
N PHE A 99 6.51 2.39 -2.00
CA PHE A 99 7.05 3.73 -1.74
C PHE A 99 6.07 4.59 -0.92
N PHE A 100 4.77 4.27 -0.95
CA PHE A 100 3.71 5.09 -0.37
C PHE A 100 2.95 4.38 0.77
N SER A 101 3.64 4.19 1.90
CA SER A 101 3.09 3.71 3.20
C SER A 101 2.29 2.39 3.19
N MET A 102 2.18 1.67 2.08
CA MET A 102 1.55 0.33 2.08
C MET A 102 2.51 -0.75 2.57
N SER A 103 3.83 -0.47 2.61
CA SER A 103 4.87 -1.31 3.23
C SER A 103 4.72 -2.81 2.86
N VAL A 104 4.58 -3.69 3.86
CA VAL A 104 4.36 -5.14 3.68
C VAL A 104 3.10 -5.43 2.86
N GLY A 105 2.07 -4.60 2.98
CA GLY A 105 0.86 -4.68 2.17
C GLY A 105 1.13 -4.53 0.68
N GLY A 106 2.01 -3.59 0.30
CA GLY A 106 2.46 -3.41 -1.09
C GLY A 106 3.16 -4.65 -1.64
N ILE A 107 4.00 -5.31 -0.83
CA ILE A 107 4.71 -6.55 -1.23
C ILE A 107 3.71 -7.66 -1.56
N LEU A 108 2.70 -7.86 -0.70
CA LEU A 108 1.69 -8.89 -0.89
C LEU A 108 0.81 -8.63 -2.12
N VAL A 109 0.45 -7.36 -2.35
CA VAL A 109 -0.25 -6.94 -3.58
C VAL A 109 0.59 -7.26 -4.81
N LEU A 110 1.89 -6.98 -4.78
CA LEU A 110 2.82 -7.19 -5.88
C LEU A 110 2.99 -8.69 -6.19
N ILE A 111 3.21 -9.52 -5.17
CA ILE A 111 3.29 -10.99 -5.31
C ILE A 111 1.97 -11.54 -5.87
N GLY A 112 0.83 -11.11 -5.33
CA GLY A 112 -0.49 -11.51 -5.80
C GLY A 112 -0.76 -11.11 -7.26
N GLY A 113 -0.32 -9.92 -7.67
CA GLY A 113 -0.35 -9.44 -9.04
C GLY A 113 0.48 -10.33 -9.99
N ILE A 114 1.76 -10.59 -9.66
CA ILE A 114 2.65 -11.43 -10.48
C ILE A 114 2.07 -12.85 -10.65
N ILE A 115 1.60 -13.48 -9.56
CA ILE A 115 0.97 -14.81 -9.62
C ILE A 115 -0.25 -14.78 -10.55
N GLY A 116 -1.05 -13.71 -10.49
CA GLY A 116 -2.19 -13.49 -11.37
C GLY A 116 -1.80 -13.42 -12.84
N ILE A 117 -0.76 -12.66 -13.18
CA ILE A 117 -0.21 -12.55 -14.54
C ILE A 117 0.24 -13.93 -15.04
N VAL A 118 1.07 -14.64 -14.28
CA VAL A 118 1.62 -15.95 -14.69
C VAL A 118 0.49 -16.97 -14.95
N LYS A 119 -0.54 -16.98 -14.10
CA LYS A 119 -1.66 -17.92 -14.26
C LYS A 119 -2.55 -17.57 -15.44
N SER A 120 -2.78 -16.28 -15.69
CA SER A 120 -3.58 -15.84 -16.85
C SER A 120 -2.94 -16.20 -18.20
N ASN A 121 -1.60 -16.25 -18.27
CA ASN A 121 -0.87 -16.72 -19.46
C ASN A 121 -1.07 -18.22 -19.73
N LYS A 122 -1.15 -19.05 -18.69
CA LYS A 122 -1.33 -20.50 -18.84
C LYS A 122 -2.76 -20.90 -19.21
N SER A 123 -3.75 -20.09 -18.86
CA SER A 123 -5.17 -20.41 -19.04
C SER A 123 -5.78 -19.91 -20.35
N GLY A 124 -4.99 -19.34 -21.27
CA GLY A 124 -5.51 -18.80 -22.53
C GLY A 124 -6.50 -17.63 -22.35
N ILE A 125 -6.47 -16.96 -21.20
CA ILE A 125 -7.29 -15.77 -20.95
C ILE A 125 -6.63 -14.64 -21.74
N ALA A 126 -7.34 -14.18 -22.78
CA ALA A 126 -6.95 -13.02 -23.59
C ALA A 126 -6.93 -11.74 -22.73
#